data_AF-A0A429A9N8-F1
#
_entry.id   AF-A0A429A9N8-F1
#
_cell.length_a   1.000
_cell.length_b   1.000
_cell.length_c   1.000
_cell.angle_alpha   90.00
_cell.angle_beta   90.00
_cell.angle_gamma   90.00
#
_symmetry.space_group_name_H-M   'P 1'
#
loop_
_entity.id
_entity.type
_entity.pdbx_description
1 polymer ?
#
loop_
_entity_poly.entity_id
_entity_poly.type
_entity_poly.pdbx_seq_one_letter_code
_entity_poly.pdbx_strand_id
1 'polypeptide(L)'
;MPMTRLPPALCAAALAIATLTAPPSAAQAARAPHAADTDAAACIRHLARNHTYKDGSNTYTTDGAGRPAQALSTELARKAAPRSDCESTVGNWGGSGDWQGGHLLASSFSGVSKRYNLVPMRGRQINQGLMLRVENGARACLGSKGGAVADYRVQVHYPDAVTLVPDRIHVSMAATISGVSRQVTVTFPNATLSARELDSWHTKIANAFRAAHCMTASDKA
;
A
#
# COMPACT_ATOMS: atom_id res chain seq x y z
N MET A 1 -37.36 68.49 -73.19
CA MET A 1 -35.91 68.14 -73.26
C MET A 1 -35.74 66.68 -72.82
N PRO A 2 -34.68 65.96 -73.23
CA PRO A 2 -34.89 64.64 -73.86
C PRO A 2 -34.04 63.46 -73.33
N MET A 3 -34.39 62.22 -73.77
CA MET A 3 -33.48 61.06 -74.02
C MET A 3 -32.74 60.44 -72.79
N THR A 4 -32.20 59.20 -72.75
CA THR A 4 -32.06 58.06 -73.71
C THR A 4 -31.79 56.72 -72.99
N ARG A 5 -32.15 55.61 -73.66
CA ARG A 5 -31.53 54.25 -73.81
C ARG A 5 -30.43 53.67 -72.85
N LEU A 6 -30.52 52.33 -72.68
CA LEU A 6 -29.54 51.30 -72.27
C LEU A 6 -28.18 51.30 -73.03
N PRO A 7 -27.16 50.42 -72.76
CA PRO A 7 -26.65 49.72 -71.54
C PRO A 7 -25.08 49.87 -71.46
N PRO A 8 -24.16 48.88 -71.27
CA PRO A 8 -24.08 47.60 -70.50
C PRO A 8 -22.76 47.34 -69.67
N ALA A 9 -22.71 46.18 -68.98
CA ALA A 9 -21.55 45.25 -68.82
C ALA A 9 -20.44 45.40 -67.73
N LEU A 10 -19.81 44.23 -67.48
CA LEU A 10 -18.46 43.92 -66.94
C LEU A 10 -18.19 43.80 -65.41
N CYS A 11 -18.10 42.52 -65.01
CA CYS A 11 -16.99 41.89 -64.28
C CYS A 11 -16.25 42.61 -63.14
N ALA A 12 -16.37 42.05 -61.93
CA ALA A 12 -15.20 41.62 -61.16
C ALA A 12 -15.56 40.40 -60.29
N ALA A 13 -14.81 39.31 -60.41
CA ALA A 13 -14.88 38.18 -59.48
C ALA A 13 -13.96 38.46 -58.29
N ALA A 14 -14.44 38.18 -57.07
CA ALA A 14 -13.60 38.15 -55.87
C ALA A 14 -13.81 36.81 -55.15
N LEU A 15 -12.74 36.00 -55.08
CA LEU A 15 -12.75 34.77 -54.30
C LEU A 15 -12.82 35.12 -52.80
N ALA A 16 -13.94 34.80 -52.15
CA ALA A 16 -13.99 34.73 -50.70
C ALA A 16 -13.39 33.38 -50.26
N ILE A 17 -12.19 33.42 -49.67
CA ILE A 17 -11.53 32.23 -49.11
C ILE A 17 -12.30 31.79 -47.86
N ALA A 18 -13.00 30.66 -47.94
CA ALA A 18 -13.69 30.08 -46.81
C ALA A 18 -12.68 29.44 -45.85
N THR A 19 -12.30 30.14 -44.78
CA THR A 19 -11.51 29.54 -43.70
C THR A 19 -12.39 28.62 -42.86
N LEU A 20 -12.31 27.31 -43.11
CA LEU A 20 -12.91 26.30 -42.22
C LEU A 20 -12.23 26.35 -40.85
N THR A 21 -12.89 27.00 -39.88
CA THR A 21 -12.56 26.83 -38.46
C THR A 21 -13.05 25.45 -38.00
N ALA A 22 -12.14 24.50 -37.86
CA ALA A 22 -12.45 23.21 -37.27
C ALA A 22 -12.90 23.38 -35.80
N PRO A 23 -13.89 22.62 -35.30
CA PRO A 23 -14.26 22.66 -33.90
C PRO A 23 -13.12 22.14 -33.00
N PRO A 24 -12.97 22.65 -31.76
CA PRO A 24 -11.95 22.17 -30.86
C PRO A 24 -12.17 20.70 -30.53
N SER A 25 -11.10 19.90 -30.68
CA SER A 25 -11.11 18.48 -30.37
C SER A 25 -11.57 18.24 -28.93
N ALA A 26 -12.46 17.27 -28.73
CA ALA A 26 -12.99 16.94 -27.41
C ALA A 26 -11.83 16.56 -26.49
N ALA A 27 -11.55 17.43 -25.52
CA ALA A 27 -10.42 17.29 -24.62
C ALA A 27 -10.49 15.93 -23.91
N GLN A 28 -9.52 15.09 -24.19
CA GLN A 28 -9.35 13.82 -23.49
C GLN A 28 -9.15 14.17 -22.01
N ALA A 29 -10.13 13.81 -21.18
CA ALA A 29 -10.16 14.17 -19.78
C ALA A 29 -8.99 13.47 -19.06
N ALA A 30 -7.85 14.17 -19.01
CA ALA A 30 -6.71 13.78 -18.22
C ALA A 30 -7.20 13.60 -16.78
N ARG A 31 -7.13 12.36 -16.27
CA ARG A 31 -7.41 12.09 -14.86
C ARG A 31 -6.57 13.05 -14.04
N ALA A 32 -7.22 13.85 -13.20
CA ALA A 32 -6.52 14.76 -12.31
C ALA A 32 -5.46 13.96 -11.53
N PRO A 33 -4.19 14.43 -11.46
CA PRO A 33 -3.19 13.76 -10.66
C PRO A 33 -3.68 13.70 -9.21
N HIS A 34 -3.58 12.52 -8.58
CA HIS A 34 -3.82 12.41 -7.15
C HIS A 34 -2.86 13.35 -6.42
N ALA A 35 -3.40 14.36 -5.75
CA ALA A 35 -2.62 15.41 -5.13
C ALA A 35 -1.88 14.93 -3.87
N ALA A 36 -0.74 15.57 -3.63
CA ALA A 36 0.12 15.53 -2.43
C ALA A 36 1.02 14.27 -2.24
N ASP A 37 2.30 14.47 -2.60
CA ASP A 37 3.50 13.80 -2.11
C ASP A 37 3.43 12.31 -1.76
N THR A 38 3.69 11.49 -2.78
CA THR A 38 4.47 10.27 -2.57
C THR A 38 5.95 10.63 -2.65
N ASP A 39 6.65 10.62 -1.51
CA ASP A 39 8.11 10.68 -1.50
C ASP A 39 8.63 9.46 -2.27
N ALA A 40 9.21 9.72 -3.45
CA ALA A 40 9.40 8.76 -4.52
C ALA A 40 10.59 7.82 -4.24
N ALA A 41 10.44 6.98 -3.22
CA ALA A 41 11.46 6.04 -2.79
C ALA A 41 11.81 5.04 -3.90
N ALA A 42 13.06 5.09 -4.35
CA ALA A 42 13.66 4.08 -5.22
C ALA A 42 13.72 2.71 -4.53
N CYS A 43 13.71 1.63 -5.31
CA CYS A 43 13.86 0.27 -4.77
C CYS A 43 15.34 -0.06 -4.48
N ILE A 44 15.92 0.64 -3.50
CA ILE A 44 17.35 0.55 -3.14
C ILE A 44 17.53 -0.05 -1.74
N ARG A 45 18.72 -0.60 -1.47
CA ARG A 45 19.02 -1.30 -0.21
C ARG A 45 18.85 -0.41 1.03
N HIS A 46 19.35 0.82 0.97
CA HIS A 46 19.26 1.81 2.05
C HIS A 46 18.59 3.08 1.52
N LEU A 47 17.59 3.54 2.26
CA LEU A 47 16.87 4.80 2.05
C LEU A 47 17.51 5.94 2.87
N ALA A 48 16.85 7.10 2.92
CA ALA A 48 17.20 8.13 3.89
C ALA A 48 17.17 7.57 5.31
N ARG A 49 18.13 7.97 6.15
CA ARG A 49 18.30 7.49 7.54
C ARG A 49 17.38 8.23 8.49
N ASN A 50 16.78 7.53 9.47
CA ASN A 50 15.86 8.11 10.46
C ASN A 50 14.73 8.96 9.82
N HIS A 51 14.28 8.59 8.61
CA HIS A 51 13.34 9.38 7.81
C HIS A 51 11.92 8.85 7.98
N THR A 52 10.92 9.70 7.72
CA THR A 52 9.50 9.30 7.70
C THR A 52 8.91 9.52 6.32
N TYR A 53 8.65 8.42 5.63
CA TYR A 53 7.89 8.38 4.38
C TYR A 53 6.38 8.41 4.67
N LYS A 54 5.59 8.95 3.74
CA LYS A 54 4.13 8.94 3.78
C LYS A 54 3.55 8.39 2.48
N ASP A 55 2.45 7.66 2.58
CA ASP A 55 1.62 7.25 1.45
C ASP A 55 0.16 7.22 1.90
N GLY A 56 -0.65 8.17 1.43
CA GLY A 56 -1.99 8.40 1.94
C GLY A 56 -2.01 8.71 3.45
N SER A 57 -2.80 7.95 4.22
CA SER A 57 -2.84 8.02 5.69
C SER A 57 -1.75 7.19 6.38
N ASN A 58 -0.97 6.41 5.63
CA ASN A 58 0.05 5.51 6.19
C ASN A 58 1.39 6.24 6.34
N THR A 59 2.10 5.94 7.42
CA THR A 59 3.45 6.45 7.70
C THR A 59 4.43 5.29 7.82
N TYR A 60 5.65 5.50 7.32
CA TYR A 60 6.70 4.48 7.33
C TYR A 60 8.02 5.11 7.77
N THR A 61 8.70 4.53 8.75
CA THR A 61 9.98 5.07 9.24
C THR A 61 11.15 4.17 8.86
N THR A 62 12.32 4.78 8.71
CA THR A 62 13.59 4.07 8.58
C THR A 62 14.45 4.21 9.84
N ASP A 63 15.36 3.27 10.06
CA ASP A 63 16.38 3.35 11.11
C ASP A 63 17.60 4.19 10.70
N GLY A 64 18.60 4.25 11.58
CA GLY A 64 19.86 4.97 11.35
C GLY A 64 20.72 4.42 10.20
N ALA A 65 20.43 3.22 9.69
CA ALA A 65 21.06 2.65 8.50
C ALA A 65 20.23 2.93 7.21
N GLY A 66 19.01 3.46 7.33
CA GLY A 66 18.11 3.67 6.19
C GLY A 66 17.30 2.41 5.83
N ARG A 67 17.13 1.47 6.75
CA ARG A 67 16.30 0.27 6.58
C ARG A 67 14.90 0.52 7.16
N PRO A 68 13.81 0.00 6.57
CA PRO A 68 12.46 0.13 7.13
C PRO A 68 12.40 -0.42 8.55
N ALA A 69 11.95 0.41 9.50
CA ALA A 69 11.84 0.06 10.92
C ALA A 69 10.40 -0.10 11.36
N GLN A 70 9.48 0.71 10.80
CA GLN A 70 8.07 0.70 11.14
C GLN A 70 7.19 1.07 9.95
N ALA A 71 6.00 0.47 9.89
CA ALA A 71 4.86 1.00 9.17
C ALA A 71 3.68 1.19 10.14
N LEU A 72 2.90 2.25 9.96
CA LEU A 72 1.76 2.61 10.81
C LEU A 72 0.60 3.12 9.95
N SER A 73 -0.58 2.53 10.16
CA SER A 73 -1.87 3.03 9.71
C SER A 73 -2.66 3.48 10.93
N THR A 74 -3.00 4.77 11.03
CA THR A 74 -3.76 5.32 12.17
C THR A 74 -5.20 4.79 12.19
N GLU A 75 -5.78 4.58 11.02
CA GLU A 75 -7.08 3.94 10.79
C GLU A 75 -6.94 2.96 9.62
N LEU A 76 -7.05 1.66 9.91
CA LEU A 76 -6.78 0.60 8.94
C LEU A 76 -8.00 0.37 8.03
N ALA A 77 -7.84 0.62 6.72
CA ALA A 77 -8.89 0.43 5.73
C ALA A 77 -8.60 -0.73 4.77
N ARG A 78 -9.64 -1.50 4.42
CA ARG A 78 -9.56 -2.52 3.35
C ARG A 78 -9.54 -1.85 1.97
N LYS A 79 -8.35 -1.58 1.43
CA LYS A 79 -8.15 -0.93 0.13
C LYS A 79 -6.90 -1.49 -0.52
N ALA A 80 -6.98 -1.83 -1.81
CA ALA A 80 -5.86 -2.39 -2.56
C ALA A 80 -4.85 -1.30 -2.96
N ALA A 81 -3.56 -1.60 -2.82
CA ALA A 81 -2.43 -0.86 -3.37
C ALA A 81 -1.74 -1.67 -4.49
N PRO A 82 -1.12 -1.01 -5.48
CA PRO A 82 -0.45 -1.69 -6.58
C PRO A 82 0.80 -2.48 -6.13
N ARG A 83 1.04 -3.59 -6.83
CA ARG A 83 2.23 -4.45 -6.71
C ARG A 83 3.35 -3.96 -7.62
N SER A 84 4.59 -4.31 -7.32
CA SER A 84 5.76 -3.96 -8.15
C SER A 84 6.89 -4.97 -8.02
N ASP A 85 7.82 -4.95 -8.97
CA ASP A 85 9.02 -5.80 -8.96
C ASP A 85 9.92 -5.58 -7.73
N CYS A 86 9.70 -4.49 -6.98
CA CYS A 86 10.40 -4.23 -5.73
C CYS A 86 10.14 -5.32 -4.68
N GLU A 87 9.00 -6.02 -4.71
CA GLU A 87 8.73 -7.18 -3.86
C GLU A 87 9.78 -8.29 -4.10
N SER A 88 10.01 -8.65 -5.36
CA SER A 88 11.03 -9.64 -5.75
C SER A 88 12.45 -9.12 -5.48
N THR A 89 12.74 -7.86 -5.80
CA THR A 89 14.05 -7.24 -5.55
C THR A 89 14.44 -7.26 -4.08
N VAL A 90 13.50 -6.91 -3.18
CA VAL A 90 13.73 -6.91 -1.72
C VAL A 90 13.87 -8.35 -1.20
N GLY A 91 13.06 -9.29 -1.69
CA GLY A 91 13.18 -10.71 -1.31
C GLY A 91 14.57 -11.28 -1.60
N ASN A 92 15.13 -10.96 -2.76
CA ASN A 92 16.48 -11.40 -3.15
C ASN A 92 17.60 -10.89 -2.23
N TRP A 93 17.38 -9.86 -1.40
CA TRP A 93 18.36 -9.42 -0.40
C TRP A 93 18.41 -10.31 0.84
N GLY A 94 17.47 -11.24 1.02
CA GLY A 94 17.57 -12.32 2.02
C GLY A 94 18.64 -13.37 1.69
N GLY A 95 19.14 -13.39 0.45
CA GLY A 95 20.09 -14.39 -0.03
C GLY A 95 19.38 -15.67 -0.48
N SER A 96 20.01 -16.83 -0.27
CA SER A 96 19.47 -18.12 -0.69
C SER A 96 18.33 -18.63 0.20
N GLY A 97 17.40 -19.37 -0.40
CA GLY A 97 16.26 -20.00 0.27
C GLY A 97 14.93 -19.27 0.05
N ASP A 98 13.95 -19.61 0.88
CA ASP A 98 12.57 -19.13 0.80
C ASP A 98 12.45 -17.71 1.38
N TRP A 99 12.76 -16.69 0.56
CA TRP A 99 12.68 -15.27 0.89
C TRP A 99 11.78 -14.51 -0.09
N GLN A 100 11.06 -13.52 0.44
CA GLN A 100 10.14 -12.66 -0.31
C GLN A 100 10.27 -11.23 0.21
N GLY A 101 9.95 -10.22 -0.62
CA GLY A 101 9.75 -8.86 -0.14
C GLY A 101 8.42 -8.79 0.60
N GLY A 102 8.46 -9.07 1.90
CA GLY A 102 7.29 -9.03 2.76
C GLY A 102 6.89 -7.59 3.07
N HIS A 103 5.60 -7.31 2.89
CA HIS A 103 4.98 -6.04 3.23
C HIS A 103 4.93 -5.85 4.76
N LEU A 104 5.18 -4.63 5.25
CA LEU A 104 4.91 -4.27 6.65
C LEU A 104 3.43 -3.94 6.83
N LEU A 105 2.88 -3.04 6.01
CA LEU A 105 1.44 -2.93 5.76
C LEU A 105 1.10 -3.70 4.48
N ALA A 106 0.15 -4.63 4.57
CA ALA A 106 -0.32 -5.43 3.45
C ALA A 106 -0.81 -4.58 2.27
N SER A 107 -0.63 -5.06 1.04
CA SER A 107 -1.22 -4.41 -0.14
C SER A 107 -2.76 -4.33 -0.10
N SER A 108 -3.43 -5.21 0.65
CA SER A 108 -4.88 -5.13 0.89
C SER A 108 -5.31 -4.09 1.95
N PHE A 109 -4.34 -3.41 2.57
CA PHE A 109 -4.50 -2.34 3.55
C PHE A 109 -3.79 -1.04 3.12
N SER A 110 -3.84 -0.73 1.82
CA SER A 110 -3.14 0.39 1.16
C SER A 110 -1.60 0.37 1.29
N GLY A 111 -1.02 -0.76 1.66
CA GLY A 111 0.43 -0.91 1.77
C GLY A 111 1.10 -0.98 0.41
N VAL A 112 1.74 0.10 -0.01
CA VAL A 112 2.39 0.20 -1.33
C VAL A 112 3.65 -0.65 -1.42
N SER A 113 3.96 -1.09 -2.65
CA SER A 113 5.11 -1.92 -2.97
C SER A 113 6.33 -1.05 -3.25
N LYS A 114 6.75 -0.31 -2.21
CA LYS A 114 7.88 0.62 -2.16
C LYS A 114 8.83 0.17 -1.05
N ARG A 115 10.12 0.51 -1.18
CA ARG A 115 11.17 0.06 -0.26
C ARG A 115 10.86 0.33 1.23
N TYR A 116 10.27 1.47 1.57
CA TYR A 116 9.95 1.83 2.96
C TYR A 116 8.88 0.93 3.62
N ASN A 117 8.17 0.12 2.83
CA ASN A 117 7.14 -0.81 3.30
C ASN A 117 7.52 -2.28 3.05
N LEU A 118 8.72 -2.57 2.55
CA LEU A 118 9.14 -3.92 2.14
C LEU A 118 10.43 -4.33 2.86
N VAL A 119 10.43 -5.53 3.44
CA VAL A 119 11.62 -6.14 4.06
C VAL A 119 11.83 -7.58 3.55
N PRO A 120 13.07 -8.10 3.54
CA PRO A 120 13.30 -9.52 3.29
C PRO A 120 12.64 -10.36 4.38
N MET A 121 11.63 -11.14 4.02
CA MET A 121 10.81 -11.92 4.93
C MET A 121 10.76 -13.37 4.49
N ARG A 122 10.84 -14.31 5.44
CA ARG A 122 10.77 -15.75 5.14
C ARG A 122 9.43 -16.08 4.47
N GLY A 123 9.46 -16.64 3.27
CA GLY A 123 8.30 -16.70 2.38
C GLY A 123 7.12 -17.51 2.95
N ARG A 124 7.16 -18.84 2.85
CA ARG A 124 5.99 -19.68 3.19
C ARG A 124 5.56 -19.61 4.66
N GLN A 125 6.51 -19.58 5.60
CA GLN A 125 6.21 -19.66 7.03
C GLN A 125 5.85 -18.31 7.66
N ILE A 126 6.51 -17.21 7.25
CA ILE A 126 6.37 -15.92 7.93
C ILE A 126 5.52 -14.97 7.10
N ASN A 127 5.88 -14.67 5.85
CA ASN A 127 5.11 -13.76 4.98
C ASN A 127 3.72 -14.34 4.62
N GLN A 128 3.71 -15.55 4.05
CA GLN A 128 2.49 -16.24 3.63
C GLN A 128 1.80 -17.02 4.76
N GLY A 129 2.46 -17.14 5.93
CA GLY A 129 1.98 -17.85 7.10
C GLY A 129 1.57 -16.90 8.23
N LEU A 130 2.50 -16.58 9.13
CA LEU A 130 2.22 -15.80 10.34
C LEU A 130 1.68 -14.38 10.04
N MET A 131 2.32 -13.62 9.14
CA MET A 131 1.85 -12.28 8.74
C MET A 131 0.47 -12.34 8.10
N LEU A 132 0.26 -13.20 7.10
CA LEU A 132 -1.06 -13.40 6.49
C LEU A 132 -2.13 -13.76 7.53
N ARG A 133 -1.80 -14.53 8.57
CA ARG A 133 -2.74 -14.85 9.65
C ARG A 133 -3.08 -13.64 10.52
N VAL A 134 -2.11 -12.77 10.80
CA VAL A 134 -2.34 -11.48 11.47
C VAL A 134 -3.20 -10.55 10.62
N GLU A 135 -2.91 -10.43 9.32
CA GLU A 135 -3.71 -9.63 8.38
C GLU A 135 -5.15 -10.14 8.27
N ASN A 136 -5.34 -11.46 8.24
CA ASN A 136 -6.67 -12.09 8.23
C ASN A 136 -7.44 -11.80 9.53
N GLY A 137 -6.76 -11.80 10.68
CA GLY A 137 -7.35 -11.39 11.96
C GLY A 137 -7.77 -9.91 11.96
N ALA A 138 -6.91 -9.01 11.48
CA ALA A 138 -7.23 -7.58 11.38
C ALA A 138 -8.40 -7.34 10.42
N ARG A 139 -8.46 -8.10 9.33
CA ARG A 139 -9.60 -8.12 8.41
C ARG A 139 -10.88 -8.59 9.11
N ALA A 140 -10.82 -9.61 9.98
CA ALA A 140 -11.97 -10.06 10.77
C ALA A 140 -12.48 -8.99 11.76
N CYS A 141 -11.57 -8.25 12.40
CA CYS A 141 -11.94 -7.09 13.23
C CYS A 141 -12.75 -6.05 12.42
N LEU A 142 -12.22 -5.62 11.26
CA LEU A 142 -12.89 -4.70 10.33
C LEU A 142 -14.19 -5.25 9.73
N GLY A 143 -14.41 -6.57 9.76
CA GLY A 143 -15.63 -7.21 9.28
C GLY A 143 -16.71 -7.40 10.36
N SER A 144 -16.40 -7.08 11.61
CA SER A 144 -17.32 -7.25 12.73
C SER A 144 -18.33 -6.10 12.80
N LYS A 145 -19.48 -6.32 13.46
CA LYS A 145 -20.51 -5.28 13.63
C LYS A 145 -19.95 -4.14 14.48
N GLY A 146 -19.91 -2.92 13.92
CA GLY A 146 -19.25 -1.77 14.55
C GLY A 146 -17.74 -1.99 14.73
N GLY A 147 -17.12 -2.73 13.81
CA GLY A 147 -15.71 -3.08 13.82
C GLY A 147 -14.83 -1.99 13.21
N ALA A 148 -13.82 -1.55 13.97
CA ALA A 148 -12.78 -0.64 13.52
C ALA A 148 -11.41 -1.10 14.03
N VAL A 149 -10.34 -0.75 13.31
CA VAL A 149 -8.96 -1.02 13.72
C VAL A 149 -8.16 0.27 13.61
N ALA A 150 -7.66 0.76 14.74
CA ALA A 150 -6.82 1.93 14.85
C ALA A 150 -5.38 1.54 15.24
N ASP A 151 -4.44 2.44 14.99
CA ASP A 151 -3.01 2.30 15.33
C ASP A 151 -2.38 0.97 14.88
N TYR A 152 -2.78 0.46 13.71
CA TYR A 152 -2.20 -0.77 13.16
C TYR A 152 -0.76 -0.52 12.77
N ARG A 153 0.15 -1.07 13.57
CA ARG A 153 1.59 -0.81 13.52
C ARG A 153 2.34 -2.12 13.36
N VAL A 154 3.21 -2.17 12.36
CA VAL A 154 4.18 -3.25 12.17
C VAL A 154 5.57 -2.67 12.34
N GLN A 155 6.30 -3.18 13.33
CA GLN A 155 7.69 -2.84 13.61
C GLN A 155 8.57 -4.05 13.33
N VAL A 156 9.80 -3.80 12.88
CA VAL A 156 10.81 -4.83 12.69
C VAL A 156 12.08 -4.50 13.44
N HIS A 157 12.78 -5.54 13.91
CA HIS A 157 14.07 -5.44 14.56
C HIS A 157 15.15 -6.05 13.67
N TYR A 158 16.32 -5.42 13.64
CA TYR A 158 17.51 -5.92 12.97
C TYR A 158 18.56 -6.33 14.01
N PRO A 159 19.20 -7.50 13.91
CA PRO A 159 20.15 -7.98 14.90
C PRO A 159 21.45 -7.14 14.96
N ASP A 160 21.74 -6.36 13.92
CA ASP A 160 22.91 -5.48 13.81
C ASP A 160 22.60 -4.27 12.90
N ALA A 161 23.60 -3.42 12.65
CA ALA A 161 23.48 -2.20 11.82
C ALA A 161 23.75 -2.41 10.31
N VAL A 162 24.03 -3.64 9.87
CA VAL A 162 24.56 -3.99 8.54
C VAL A 162 23.58 -4.86 7.73
N THR A 163 22.92 -5.84 8.37
CA THR A 163 22.02 -6.77 7.68
C THR A 163 20.78 -6.07 7.11
N LEU A 164 20.30 -6.52 5.96
CA LEU A 164 19.03 -6.07 5.39
C LEU A 164 17.84 -6.91 5.84
N VAL A 165 18.09 -8.01 6.55
CA VAL A 165 17.10 -8.97 7.01
C VAL A 165 16.75 -8.70 8.48
N PRO A 166 15.50 -8.34 8.82
CA PRO A 166 15.10 -8.25 10.21
C PRO A 166 15.00 -9.65 10.82
N ASP A 167 15.31 -9.81 12.11
CA ASP A 167 15.21 -11.10 12.81
C ASP A 167 13.84 -11.32 13.49
N ARG A 168 13.06 -10.23 13.67
CA ARG A 168 11.83 -10.21 14.45
C ARG A 168 10.84 -9.20 13.91
N ILE A 169 9.57 -9.57 13.94
CA ILE A 169 8.43 -8.75 13.53
C ILE A 169 7.52 -8.60 14.76
N HIS A 170 7.08 -7.37 15.00
CA HIS A 170 6.14 -7.00 16.05
C HIS A 170 4.93 -6.30 15.42
N VAL A 171 3.73 -6.78 15.70
CA VAL A 171 2.47 -6.18 15.26
C VAL A 171 1.65 -5.78 16.46
N SER A 172 1.19 -4.52 16.50
CA SER A 172 0.26 -4.00 17.49
C SER A 172 -0.89 -3.24 16.82
N MET A 173 -2.08 -3.28 17.42
CA MET A 173 -3.25 -2.49 16.97
C MET A 173 -4.33 -2.40 18.06
N ALA A 174 -5.17 -1.37 17.97
CA ALA A 174 -6.40 -1.24 18.76
C ALA A 174 -7.61 -1.68 17.92
N ALA A 175 -8.23 -2.81 18.26
CA ALA A 175 -9.47 -3.28 17.64
C ALA A 175 -10.68 -2.85 18.47
N THR A 176 -11.57 -2.04 17.90
CA THR A 176 -12.86 -1.67 18.48
C THR A 176 -13.94 -2.55 17.89
N ILE A 177 -14.65 -3.29 18.75
CA ILE A 177 -15.75 -4.19 18.36
C ILE A 177 -16.95 -3.88 19.27
N SER A 178 -18.10 -3.57 18.68
CA SER A 178 -19.31 -3.16 19.41
C SER A 178 -19.06 -2.04 20.45
N GLY A 179 -18.24 -1.06 20.09
CA GLY A 179 -17.89 0.08 20.95
C GLY A 179 -16.80 -0.18 22.00
N VAL A 180 -16.32 -1.42 22.16
CA VAL A 180 -15.27 -1.75 23.13
C VAL A 180 -13.93 -1.96 22.41
N SER A 181 -12.96 -1.10 22.71
CA SER A 181 -11.59 -1.18 22.19
C SER A 181 -10.73 -2.17 22.98
N ARG A 182 -9.94 -2.98 22.27
CA ARG A 182 -9.02 -3.99 22.83
C ARG A 182 -7.71 -3.99 22.05
N GLN A 183 -6.59 -4.13 22.77
CA GLN A 183 -5.28 -4.24 22.14
C GLN A 183 -5.03 -5.66 21.63
N VAL A 184 -4.50 -5.78 20.41
CA VAL A 184 -3.91 -7.00 19.88
C VAL A 184 -2.42 -6.75 19.72
N THR A 185 -1.60 -7.66 20.25
CA THR A 185 -0.14 -7.58 20.16
C THR A 185 0.43 -8.96 19.88
N VAL A 186 1.26 -9.07 18.84
CA VAL A 186 1.95 -10.32 18.49
C VAL A 186 3.39 -9.99 18.11
N THR A 187 4.35 -10.74 18.64
CA THR A 187 5.78 -10.66 18.24
C THR A 187 6.25 -12.06 17.84
N PHE A 188 6.84 -12.21 16.65
CA PHE A 188 7.36 -13.50 16.17
C PHE A 188 8.70 -13.32 15.40
N PRO A 189 9.54 -14.37 15.35
CA PRO A 189 10.79 -14.35 14.58
C PRO A 189 10.55 -14.36 13.06
N ASN A 190 11.46 -13.73 12.31
CA ASN A 190 11.55 -13.83 10.85
C ASN A 190 12.57 -14.93 10.45
N ALA A 191 12.32 -16.15 10.92
CA ALA A 191 13.23 -17.29 10.76
C ALA A 191 12.51 -18.50 10.18
N THR A 192 13.27 -19.51 9.76
CA THR A 192 12.71 -20.84 9.49
C THR A 192 12.40 -21.51 10.83
N LEU A 193 11.17 -22.00 10.98
CA LEU A 193 10.66 -22.56 12.23
C LEU A 193 10.43 -24.06 12.10
N SER A 194 10.61 -24.80 13.20
CA SER A 194 10.09 -26.17 13.29
C SER A 194 8.56 -26.17 13.21
N ALA A 195 7.96 -27.30 12.82
CA ALA A 195 6.51 -27.43 12.75
C ALA A 195 5.81 -27.10 14.08
N ARG A 196 6.42 -27.48 15.21
CA ARG A 196 5.91 -27.20 16.57
C ARG A 196 5.95 -25.71 16.92
N GLU A 197 7.00 -25.00 16.53
CA GLU A 197 7.10 -23.55 16.74
C GLU A 197 6.10 -22.79 15.88
N LEU A 198 5.96 -23.18 14.60
CA LEU A 198 5.00 -22.58 13.67
C LEU A 198 3.56 -22.74 14.18
N ASP A 199 3.18 -23.93 14.64
CA ASP A 199 1.86 -24.21 15.21
C ASP A 199 1.61 -23.45 16.52
N SER A 200 2.61 -23.38 17.40
CA SER A 200 2.59 -22.54 18.60
C SER A 200 2.32 -21.06 18.26
N TRP A 201 2.93 -20.53 17.20
CA TRP A 201 2.67 -19.17 16.75
C TRP A 201 1.29 -18.99 16.10
N HIS A 202 0.81 -19.97 15.31
CA HIS A 202 -0.57 -19.95 14.80
C HIS A 202 -1.60 -19.86 15.94
N THR A 203 -1.42 -20.67 16.99
CA THR A 203 -2.28 -20.68 18.18
C THR A 203 -2.20 -19.35 18.94
N LYS A 204 -1.00 -18.81 19.17
CA LYS A 204 -0.82 -17.50 19.82
C LYS A 204 -1.51 -16.35 19.06
N ILE A 205 -1.36 -16.31 17.72
CA ILE A 205 -2.03 -15.32 16.87
C ILE A 205 -3.56 -15.47 17.00
N ALA A 206 -4.08 -16.69 16.81
CA ALA A 206 -5.52 -16.95 16.90
C ALA A 206 -6.10 -16.54 18.26
N ASN A 207 -5.40 -16.81 19.36
CA ASN A 207 -5.82 -16.43 20.71
C ASN A 207 -5.81 -14.92 20.93
N ALA A 208 -4.83 -14.19 20.38
CA ALA A 208 -4.78 -12.73 20.47
C ALA A 208 -5.99 -12.06 19.78
N PHE A 209 -6.36 -12.53 18.58
CA PHE A 209 -7.54 -12.02 17.88
C PHE A 209 -8.87 -12.47 18.52
N ARG A 210 -8.92 -13.69 19.08
CA ARG A 210 -10.07 -14.19 19.85
C ARG A 210 -10.30 -13.34 21.11
N ALA A 211 -9.25 -12.99 21.85
CA ALA A 211 -9.31 -12.11 23.01
C ALA A 211 -9.78 -10.69 22.65
N ALA A 212 -9.48 -10.21 21.44
CA ALA A 212 -10.00 -8.96 20.90
C ALA A 212 -11.44 -9.06 20.33
N HIS A 213 -12.08 -10.23 20.37
CA HIS A 213 -13.39 -10.53 19.75
C HIS A 213 -13.43 -10.36 18.23
N CYS A 214 -12.27 -10.43 17.56
CA CYS A 214 -12.18 -10.42 16.10
C CYS A 214 -12.45 -11.81 15.54
N MET A 215 -13.73 -12.17 15.46
CA MET A 215 -14.20 -13.47 14.96
C MET A 215 -14.56 -13.38 13.47
N THR A 216 -14.22 -14.42 12.69
CA THR A 216 -14.79 -14.61 11.36
C THR A 216 -16.24 -15.10 11.47
N ALA A 217 -17.00 -15.06 10.37
CA ALA A 217 -18.35 -15.62 10.35
C ALA A 217 -18.35 -17.14 10.63
N SER A 218 -17.24 -17.84 10.36
CA SER A 218 -17.05 -19.27 10.60
C SER A 218 -16.73 -19.61 12.06
N ASP A 219 -16.40 -18.63 12.92
CA ASP A 219 -16.10 -18.83 14.35
C ASP A 219 -17.33 -18.64 15.27
N LYS A 220 -18.55 -18.56 14.68
CA LYS A 220 -19.80 -18.24 15.39
C LYS A 220 -20.81 -19.40 15.44
N ALA A 221 -20.37 -20.61 15.11
CA ALA A 221 -21.15 -21.85 15.22
C ALA A 221 -20.80 -22.58 16.53
#